data_AF-A0A9E6DMB6-F1
#
_entry.id   AF-A0A9E6DMB6-F1
#
_cell.length_a   1.000
_cell.length_b   1.000
_cell.length_c   1.000
_cell.angle_alpha   90.00
_cell.angle_beta   90.00
_cell.angle_gamma   90.00
#
_symmetry.space_group_name_H-M   'P 1'
#
loop_
_entity.id
_entity.type
_entity.pdbx_description
1 polymer ?
#
loop_
_entity_poly.entity_id
_entity_poly.type
_entity_poly.pdbx_seq_one_letter_code
_entity_poly.pdbx_strand_id
1 'polypeptide(L)'
;MNDAAQSTAPASRSNLKAIAIGFSLLLLLAGGAVVTLVWMMDDLVSDRIVAEAKKRGFEVSLGSVDLSLGSVRLGDLRVSLIGVDGVSTQIDSLAVLFDGYQPQKLEAEGVRVQAVGEPLQLASQLMAWRDKYGRPVQRELPTLSLTASPLTVSYGAAAGAAQVSLQGGALRYAASGTRLDAQRADVFGISLRQLGVVMDKQQVTIAANLRTEGAEVPVRAEISRASAPATAKLTLFPVTVGVLARWLGTELPIGATVRISGNTELRSEGGWFTGAVSGHTAGVLDGYTPPHPHELGGFDFGRRTTLDVKFSSDESRKAWRLAPLHVRAGGFQLAGGGRATLHGTSWHDGYVTANLRLTGNLLCSAVAQSAATAHTGSALGDLFGGVASHFIQGSVSVTLSVDADSRNLGDAKISRSIGVGCGLRPLALPKGFPTTLGELKGELDKLPEELRKVPEALKSLPKPPELPELPDLPKLPKLTVKLPKLKLPSLDLGGKDPEPAKKELAPSSSSVSSAPATASP
;
A
#
# COMPACT_ATOMS: atom_id res chain seq x y z
N MET A 1 57.38 2.97 -91.81
CA MET A 1 56.73 2.95 -93.13
C MET A 1 55.44 2.16 -93.02
N ASN A 2 54.34 2.90 -93.07
CA ASN A 2 53.03 2.56 -93.66
C ASN A 2 51.90 3.14 -92.82
N ASP A 3 51.48 4.32 -93.28
CA ASP A 3 50.19 4.94 -93.08
C ASP A 3 49.05 3.97 -93.42
N ALA A 4 47.97 4.05 -92.64
CA ALA A 4 46.63 3.74 -93.14
C ALA A 4 45.61 4.60 -92.38
N ALA A 5 45.21 5.67 -93.03
CA ALA A 5 44.15 6.59 -92.63
C ALA A 5 42.79 5.88 -92.54
N GLN A 6 42.06 6.07 -91.44
CA GLN A 6 40.65 5.72 -91.33
C GLN A 6 39.78 6.92 -91.73
N SER A 7 39.05 6.75 -92.83
CA SER A 7 38.01 7.64 -93.34
C SER A 7 36.71 7.42 -92.57
N THR A 8 36.28 8.40 -91.77
CA THR A 8 34.96 8.41 -91.13
C THR A 8 33.92 9.04 -92.04
N ALA A 9 32.89 8.28 -92.41
CA ALA A 9 31.70 8.75 -93.11
C ALA A 9 30.77 9.54 -92.16
N PRO A 10 30.08 10.60 -92.63
CA PRO A 10 29.14 11.36 -91.81
C PRO A 10 27.81 10.60 -91.66
N ALA A 11 27.54 10.11 -90.45
CA ALA A 11 26.27 9.50 -90.08
C ALA A 11 25.14 10.54 -90.07
N SER A 12 24.06 10.21 -90.77
CA SER A 12 22.80 10.95 -90.89
C SER A 12 22.24 11.40 -89.53
N ARG A 13 22.14 12.72 -89.33
CA ARG A 13 21.72 13.39 -88.08
C ARG A 13 20.19 13.45 -87.86
N SER A 14 19.35 12.87 -88.73
CA SER A 14 17.88 12.99 -88.59
C SER A 14 17.25 11.93 -87.69
N ASN A 15 17.88 10.77 -87.47
CA ASN A 15 17.27 9.65 -86.73
C ASN A 15 17.63 9.62 -85.23
N LEU A 16 18.60 10.42 -84.78
CA LEU A 16 19.02 10.46 -83.38
C LEU A 16 18.00 11.18 -82.46
N LYS A 17 17.24 12.16 -82.99
CA LYS A 17 16.22 12.89 -82.22
C LYS A 17 14.98 12.03 -81.94
N ALA A 18 14.62 11.13 -82.84
CA ALA A 18 13.49 10.21 -82.65
C ALA A 18 13.78 9.13 -81.60
N ILE A 19 15.02 8.61 -81.57
CA ILE A 19 15.46 7.60 -80.59
C ILE A 19 15.58 8.21 -79.18
N ALA A 20 16.07 9.45 -79.05
CA ALA A 20 16.18 10.14 -77.76
C ALA A 20 14.82 10.49 -77.13
N ILE A 21 13.80 10.80 -77.94
CA ILE A 21 12.43 11.06 -77.48
C ILE A 21 11.74 9.75 -77.09
N GLY A 22 11.92 8.68 -77.87
CA GLY A 22 11.39 7.34 -77.55
C GLY A 22 11.97 6.76 -76.25
N PHE A 23 13.27 6.94 -76.00
CA PHE A 23 13.93 6.46 -74.78
C PHE A 23 13.52 7.25 -73.52
N SER A 24 13.35 8.57 -73.65
CA SER A 24 12.84 9.42 -72.56
C SER A 24 11.38 9.10 -72.20
N LEU A 25 10.54 8.80 -73.19
CA LEU A 25 9.14 8.39 -72.96
C LEU A 25 9.05 6.98 -72.33
N LEU A 26 9.94 6.06 -72.73
CA LEU A 26 10.05 4.73 -72.14
C LEU A 26 10.58 4.78 -70.70
N LEU A 27 11.51 5.69 -70.38
CA LEU A 27 11.98 5.95 -69.01
C LEU A 27 10.92 6.64 -68.13
N LEU A 28 10.08 7.50 -68.71
CA LEU A 28 8.93 8.09 -68.01
C LEU A 28 7.80 7.08 -67.78
N LEU A 29 7.56 6.16 -68.71
CA LEU A 29 6.60 5.06 -68.57
C LEU A 29 7.11 3.97 -67.64
N ALA A 30 8.40 3.62 -67.70
CA ALA A 30 9.03 2.69 -66.77
C ALA A 30 9.17 3.31 -65.37
N GLY A 31 9.48 4.61 -65.27
CA GLY A 31 9.47 5.36 -64.01
C GLY A 31 8.06 5.46 -63.43
N GLY A 32 7.05 5.74 -64.26
CA GLY A 32 5.65 5.75 -63.87
C GLY A 32 5.16 4.37 -63.43
N ALA A 33 5.56 3.29 -64.11
CA ALA A 33 5.23 1.91 -63.75
C ALA A 33 5.94 1.42 -62.48
N VAL A 34 7.18 1.84 -62.24
CA VAL A 34 7.90 1.56 -60.98
C VAL A 34 7.25 2.36 -59.84
N VAL A 35 6.85 3.61 -60.06
CA VAL A 35 6.12 4.40 -59.08
C VAL A 35 4.76 3.76 -58.78
N THR A 36 3.97 3.35 -59.77
CA THR A 36 2.69 2.67 -59.51
C THR A 36 2.87 1.30 -58.86
N LEU A 37 3.92 0.55 -59.20
CA LEU A 37 4.21 -0.74 -58.56
C LEU A 37 4.63 -0.56 -57.09
N VAL A 38 5.42 0.48 -56.78
CA VAL A 38 5.78 0.85 -55.41
C VAL A 38 4.53 1.25 -54.62
N TRP A 39 3.65 2.07 -55.19
CA TRP A 39 2.38 2.44 -54.56
C TRP A 39 1.44 1.24 -54.33
N MET A 40 1.39 0.29 -55.26
CA MET A 40 0.56 -0.90 -55.13
C MET A 40 1.12 -1.92 -54.11
N MET A 41 2.43 -1.89 -53.86
CA MET A 41 3.06 -2.70 -52.82
C MET A 41 2.66 -2.24 -51.42
N ASP A 42 2.44 -0.95 -51.20
CA ASP A 42 2.10 -0.41 -49.89
C ASP A 42 0.75 -0.94 -49.38
N ASP A 43 -0.27 -0.98 -50.23
CA ASP A 43 -1.59 -1.53 -49.89
C ASP A 43 -1.50 -3.04 -49.59
N LEU A 44 -0.77 -3.80 -50.41
CA LEU A 44 -0.60 -5.24 -50.20
C LEU A 44 0.18 -5.56 -48.92
N VAL A 45 1.20 -4.77 -48.61
CA VAL A 45 1.98 -4.90 -47.38
C VAL A 45 1.12 -4.52 -46.17
N SER A 46 0.35 -3.43 -46.26
CA SER A 46 -0.59 -2.99 -45.22
C SER A 46 -1.61 -4.07 -44.90
N ASP A 47 -2.30 -4.62 -45.92
CA ASP A 47 -3.27 -5.71 -45.76
C ASP A 47 -2.65 -6.95 -45.11
N ARG A 48 -1.40 -7.28 -45.50
CA ARG A 48 -0.69 -8.42 -44.92
C ARG A 48 -0.32 -8.17 -43.47
N ILE A 49 0.13 -6.95 -43.11
CA ILE A 49 0.44 -6.56 -41.74
C ILE A 49 -0.83 -6.65 -40.88
N VAL A 50 -1.95 -6.09 -41.34
CA VAL A 50 -3.23 -6.13 -40.62
C VAL A 50 -3.71 -7.57 -40.42
N ALA A 51 -3.65 -8.40 -41.47
CA ALA A 51 -4.04 -9.80 -41.39
C ALA A 51 -3.17 -10.59 -40.40
N GLU A 52 -1.85 -10.35 -40.39
CA GLU A 52 -0.93 -11.02 -39.47
C GLU A 52 -1.07 -10.51 -38.03
N ALA A 53 -1.28 -9.20 -37.83
CA ALA A 53 -1.59 -8.61 -36.54
C ALA A 53 -2.88 -9.21 -35.94
N LYS A 54 -3.92 -9.38 -36.77
CA LYS A 54 -5.19 -10.00 -36.36
C LYS A 54 -5.01 -11.43 -35.88
N LYS A 55 -4.19 -12.24 -36.57
CA LYS A 55 -3.85 -13.60 -36.11
C LYS A 55 -3.14 -13.60 -34.76
N ARG A 56 -2.34 -12.57 -34.49
CA ARG A 56 -1.62 -12.37 -33.23
C ARG A 56 -2.45 -11.66 -32.15
N GLY A 57 -3.75 -11.48 -32.36
CA GLY A 57 -4.66 -10.94 -31.35
C GLY A 57 -4.76 -9.41 -31.33
N PHE A 58 -4.31 -8.72 -32.37
CA PHE A 58 -4.34 -7.26 -32.47
C PHE A 58 -5.25 -6.81 -33.61
N GLU A 59 -6.12 -5.84 -33.35
CA GLU A 59 -6.79 -5.09 -34.40
C GLU A 59 -5.98 -3.82 -34.66
N VAL A 60 -5.55 -3.66 -35.90
CA VAL A 60 -4.60 -2.63 -36.29
C VAL A 60 -5.17 -1.78 -37.41
N SER A 61 -5.04 -0.46 -37.26
CA SER A 61 -5.26 0.52 -38.33
C SER A 61 -3.96 1.29 -38.55
N LEU A 62 -3.53 1.37 -39.80
CA LEU A 62 -2.27 1.99 -40.24
C LEU A 62 -2.58 3.28 -40.99
N GLY A 63 -1.79 4.33 -40.77
CA GLY A 63 -1.84 5.55 -41.56
C GLY A 63 -0.88 5.52 -42.75
N SER A 64 0.39 5.18 -42.50
CA SER A 64 1.41 5.06 -43.55
C SER A 64 2.36 3.89 -43.30
N VAL A 65 3.00 3.42 -44.37
CA VAL A 65 4.03 2.38 -44.36
C VAL A 65 5.21 2.88 -45.18
N ASP A 66 6.37 3.02 -44.56
CA ASP A 66 7.62 3.39 -45.22
C ASP A 66 8.59 2.21 -45.20
N LEU A 67 8.98 1.73 -46.39
CA LEU A 67 9.94 0.64 -46.54
C LEU A 67 11.35 1.20 -46.73
N SER A 68 12.30 0.68 -45.96
CA SER A 68 13.73 0.99 -46.11
C SER A 68 14.57 -0.27 -46.04
N LEU A 69 15.83 -0.20 -46.49
CA LEU A 69 16.71 -1.37 -46.47
C LEU A 69 16.99 -1.79 -45.01
N GLY A 70 16.42 -2.92 -44.59
CA GLY A 70 16.59 -3.48 -43.24
C GLY A 70 15.63 -2.93 -42.18
N SER A 71 14.70 -2.04 -42.54
CA SER A 71 13.65 -1.60 -41.60
C SER A 71 12.33 -1.23 -42.27
N VAL A 72 11.23 -1.45 -41.55
CA VAL A 72 9.88 -1.02 -41.95
C VAL A 72 9.39 -0.04 -40.91
N ARG A 73 8.98 1.16 -41.33
CA ARG A 73 8.39 2.17 -40.43
C ARG A 73 6.89 2.27 -40.70
N LEU A 74 6.11 2.23 -39.63
CA LEU A 74 4.65 2.37 -39.66
C LEU A 74 4.28 3.70 -39.00
N GLY A 75 3.46 4.52 -39.65
CA GLY A 75 2.99 5.80 -39.13
C GLY A 75 1.52 5.76 -38.69
N ASP A 76 1.19 6.58 -37.69
CA ASP A 76 -0.18 6.80 -37.17
C ASP A 76 -0.92 5.48 -36.82
N LEU A 77 -0.19 4.57 -36.19
CA LEU A 77 -0.65 3.25 -35.85
C LEU A 77 -1.65 3.30 -34.70
N ARG A 78 -2.84 2.71 -34.89
CA ARG A 78 -3.82 2.47 -33.83
C ARG A 78 -3.99 0.98 -33.62
N VAL A 79 -3.89 0.56 -32.36
CA VAL A 79 -3.94 -0.84 -31.95
C VAL A 79 -4.99 -1.02 -30.87
N SER A 80 -5.87 -2.00 -31.05
CA SER A 80 -6.73 -2.55 -30.01
C SER A 80 -6.44 -4.05 -29.85
N LEU A 81 -6.76 -4.60 -28.67
CA LEU A 81 -6.55 -6.01 -28.37
C LEU A 81 -7.86 -6.78 -28.59
N ILE A 82 -7.80 -7.87 -29.35
CA ILE A 82 -8.98 -8.70 -29.64
C ILE A 82 -9.49 -9.34 -28.35
N GLY A 83 -10.70 -8.96 -27.93
CA GLY A 83 -11.34 -9.49 -26.72
C GLY A 83 -10.91 -8.81 -25.42
N VAL A 84 -10.25 -7.66 -25.48
CA VAL A 84 -10.02 -6.79 -24.32
C VAL A 84 -10.67 -5.45 -24.59
N ASP A 85 -11.81 -5.22 -23.97
CA ASP A 85 -12.58 -4.00 -24.19
C ASP A 85 -11.92 -2.83 -23.48
N GLY A 86 -12.01 -1.64 -24.10
CA GLY A 86 -11.55 -0.40 -23.49
C GLY A 86 -10.04 -0.20 -23.46
N VAL A 87 -9.23 -1.08 -24.05
CA VAL A 87 -7.78 -0.83 -24.26
C VAL A 87 -7.51 -0.44 -25.70
N SER A 88 -7.01 0.77 -25.88
CA SER A 88 -6.50 1.26 -27.16
C SER A 88 -5.09 1.81 -27.00
N THR A 89 -4.29 1.67 -28.04
CA THR A 89 -2.94 2.23 -28.10
C THR A 89 -2.80 2.98 -29.42
N GLN A 90 -2.34 4.22 -29.34
CA GLN A 90 -1.91 5.00 -30.48
C GLN A 90 -0.39 5.11 -30.46
N ILE A 91 0.24 4.92 -31.61
CA ILE A 91 1.68 4.99 -31.79
C ILE A 91 1.92 5.88 -33.00
N ASP A 92 2.65 6.98 -32.81
CA ASP A 92 2.89 7.96 -33.87
C ASP A 92 3.83 7.38 -34.93
N SER A 93 4.88 6.66 -34.49
CA SER A 93 5.78 5.93 -35.37
C SER A 93 6.24 4.61 -34.74
N LEU A 94 6.24 3.53 -35.51
CA LEU A 94 6.80 2.25 -35.13
C LEU A 94 7.82 1.80 -36.18
N ALA A 95 9.10 1.81 -35.84
CA ALA A 95 10.15 1.23 -36.68
C ALA A 95 10.40 -0.23 -36.27
N VAL A 96 10.35 -1.13 -37.25
CA VAL A 96 10.67 -2.55 -37.14
C VAL A 96 11.99 -2.78 -37.82
N LEU A 97 13.02 -3.11 -37.04
CA LEU A 97 14.38 -3.38 -37.52
C LEU A 97 14.57 -4.88 -37.68
N PHE A 98 15.11 -5.27 -38.83
CA PHE A 98 15.32 -6.66 -39.21
C PHE A 98 16.80 -7.03 -39.22
N ASP A 99 17.09 -8.27 -38.85
CA ASP A 99 18.34 -8.95 -39.18
C ASP A 99 17.99 -10.09 -40.15
N GLY A 100 18.38 -9.91 -41.41
CA GLY A 100 17.85 -10.70 -42.52
C GLY A 100 16.33 -10.58 -42.63
N TYR A 101 15.62 -11.68 -42.40
CA TYR A 101 14.15 -11.75 -42.44
C TYR A 101 13.50 -11.78 -41.05
N GLN A 102 14.28 -11.71 -39.97
CA GLN A 102 13.77 -11.80 -38.62
C GLN A 102 13.72 -10.42 -37.95
N PRO A 103 12.58 -10.02 -37.35
CA PRO A 103 12.51 -8.78 -36.60
C PRO A 103 13.30 -8.91 -35.30
N GLN A 104 14.24 -7.98 -35.06
CA GLN A 104 15.10 -7.98 -33.86
C GLN A 104 14.72 -6.88 -32.88
N LYS A 105 14.30 -5.72 -33.39
CA LYS A 105 14.05 -4.54 -32.55
C LYS A 105 12.84 -3.76 -33.04
N LEU A 106 12.00 -3.36 -32.10
CA LEU A 106 10.87 -2.46 -32.29
C LEU A 106 11.18 -1.14 -31.60
N GLU A 107 11.09 -0.04 -32.32
CA GLU A 107 11.24 1.31 -31.79
C GLU A 107 9.92 2.05 -31.99
N ALA A 108 9.21 2.30 -30.90
CA ALA A 108 7.93 3.00 -30.90
C ALA A 108 8.09 4.42 -30.36
N GLU A 109 7.59 5.40 -31.09
CA GLU A 109 7.62 6.80 -30.72
C GLU A 109 6.19 7.33 -30.52
N GLY A 110 6.02 8.24 -29.55
CA GLY A 110 4.73 8.89 -29.29
C GLY A 110 3.63 7.93 -28.80
N VAL A 111 4.00 6.93 -28.00
CA VAL A 111 3.05 5.88 -27.56
C VAL A 111 2.07 6.43 -26.55
N ARG A 112 0.77 6.25 -26.83
CA ARG A 112 -0.35 6.66 -25.98
C ARG A 112 -1.24 5.46 -25.75
N VAL A 113 -1.24 4.93 -24.53
CA VAL A 113 -2.10 3.83 -24.10
C VAL A 113 -3.27 4.42 -23.33
N GLN A 114 -4.49 4.11 -23.77
CA GLN A 114 -5.72 4.44 -23.06
C GLN A 114 -6.40 3.14 -22.63
N ALA A 115 -6.72 3.04 -21.35
CA ALA A 115 -7.43 1.91 -20.77
C ALA A 115 -8.68 2.40 -20.05
N VAL A 116 -9.81 1.79 -20.32
CA VAL A 116 -11.11 2.15 -19.78
C VAL A 116 -11.84 0.90 -19.34
N GLY A 117 -12.31 0.87 -18.09
CA GLY A 117 -13.08 -0.27 -17.58
C GLY A 117 -12.93 -0.49 -16.09
N GLU A 118 -13.57 -1.54 -15.58
CA GLU A 118 -13.38 -2.00 -14.21
C GLU A 118 -12.03 -2.74 -14.10
N PRO A 119 -11.18 -2.44 -13.10
CA PRO A 119 -9.81 -2.92 -13.08
C PRO A 119 -9.68 -4.44 -13.00
N LEU A 120 -10.53 -5.14 -12.25
CA LEU A 120 -10.46 -6.60 -12.11
C LEU A 120 -10.90 -7.30 -13.41
N GLN A 121 -11.97 -6.83 -14.04
CA GLN A 121 -12.44 -7.30 -15.33
C GLN A 121 -11.37 -7.08 -16.39
N LEU A 122 -10.80 -5.87 -16.47
CA LEU A 122 -9.76 -5.55 -17.44
C LEU A 122 -8.51 -6.41 -17.24
N ALA A 123 -8.07 -6.59 -15.99
CA ALA A 123 -6.94 -7.46 -15.65
C ALA A 123 -7.21 -8.91 -16.09
N SER A 124 -8.43 -9.41 -15.87
CA SER A 124 -8.83 -10.76 -16.28
C SER A 124 -8.81 -10.92 -17.81
N GLN A 125 -9.32 -9.95 -18.57
CA GLN A 125 -9.31 -9.94 -20.03
C GLN A 125 -7.87 -9.86 -20.58
N LEU A 126 -7.02 -9.00 -20.02
CA LEU A 126 -5.61 -8.91 -20.39
C LEU A 126 -4.84 -10.21 -20.12
N MET A 127 -5.14 -10.89 -19.01
CA MET A 127 -4.54 -12.20 -18.72
C MET A 127 -4.99 -13.26 -19.73
N ALA A 128 -6.28 -13.32 -20.03
CA ALA A 128 -6.83 -14.23 -21.03
C ALA A 128 -6.23 -13.97 -22.43
N TRP A 129 -6.14 -12.70 -22.84
CA TRP A 129 -5.51 -12.29 -24.08
C TRP A 129 -4.02 -12.66 -24.11
N ARG A 130 -3.27 -12.39 -23.03
CA ARG A 130 -1.85 -12.74 -22.93
C ARG A 130 -1.63 -14.24 -23.06
N ASP A 131 -2.45 -15.05 -22.42
CA ASP A 131 -2.28 -16.50 -22.44
C ASP A 131 -2.66 -17.08 -23.81
N LYS A 132 -3.69 -16.52 -24.47
CA LYS A 132 -4.12 -16.93 -25.81
C LYS A 132 -3.20 -16.47 -26.93
N TYR A 133 -2.75 -15.21 -26.91
CA TYR A 133 -2.03 -14.56 -28.01
C TYR A 133 -0.63 -14.12 -27.63
N GLY A 134 -0.44 -13.51 -26.46
CA GLY A 134 0.84 -12.94 -26.04
C GLY A 134 1.97 -13.97 -25.84
N ARG A 135 1.72 -15.06 -25.11
CA ARG A 135 2.74 -16.10 -24.84
C ARG A 135 3.20 -16.83 -26.12
N PRO A 136 2.32 -17.20 -27.07
CA PRO A 136 2.76 -17.67 -28.38
C PRO A 136 3.74 -16.71 -29.07
N VAL A 137 3.39 -15.42 -29.15
CA VAL A 137 4.25 -14.41 -29.80
C VAL A 137 5.62 -14.31 -29.13
N GLN A 138 5.67 -14.33 -27.79
CA GLN A 138 6.94 -14.31 -27.05
C GLN A 138 7.82 -15.55 -27.30
N ARG A 139 7.22 -16.70 -27.56
CA ARG A 139 7.97 -17.94 -27.87
C ARG A 139 8.51 -17.94 -29.30
N GLU A 140 7.76 -17.37 -30.24
CA GLU A 140 8.18 -17.26 -31.64
C GLU A 140 9.30 -16.25 -31.84
N LEU A 141 9.35 -15.20 -31.03
CA LEU A 141 10.27 -14.06 -31.19
C LEU A 141 11.10 -13.83 -29.91
N PRO A 142 11.97 -14.77 -29.50
CA PRO A 142 12.66 -14.71 -28.21
C PRO A 142 13.73 -13.61 -28.12
N THR A 143 14.26 -13.15 -29.26
CA THR A 143 15.29 -12.09 -29.33
C THR A 143 14.70 -10.70 -29.53
N LEU A 144 13.39 -10.59 -29.74
CA LEU A 144 12.74 -9.33 -30.02
C LEU A 144 12.84 -8.39 -28.81
N SER A 145 13.42 -7.22 -29.04
CA SER A 145 13.42 -6.12 -28.09
C SER A 145 12.45 -5.04 -28.53
N LEU A 146 11.80 -4.37 -27.58
CA LEU A 146 10.92 -3.23 -27.82
C LEU A 146 11.35 -2.07 -26.95
N THR A 147 11.51 -0.90 -27.55
CA THR A 147 11.70 0.37 -26.86
C THR A 147 10.61 1.33 -27.26
N ALA A 148 9.90 1.91 -26.30
CA ALA A 148 8.87 2.92 -26.54
C ALA A 148 9.14 4.20 -25.76
N SER A 149 9.20 5.34 -26.45
CA SER A 149 9.44 6.66 -25.83
C SER A 149 9.04 7.82 -26.77
N PRO A 150 8.38 8.89 -26.28
CA PRO A 150 7.76 9.00 -24.97
C PRO A 150 6.52 8.09 -24.89
N LEU A 151 6.24 7.58 -23.69
CA LEU A 151 5.05 6.78 -23.37
C LEU A 151 4.13 7.58 -22.44
N THR A 152 2.86 7.65 -22.82
CA THR A 152 1.78 8.15 -21.98
C THR A 152 0.78 7.02 -21.75
N VAL A 153 0.38 6.81 -20.49
CA VAL A 153 -0.66 5.85 -20.15
C VAL A 153 -1.77 6.61 -19.43
N SER A 154 -3.02 6.39 -19.81
CA SER A 154 -4.18 6.86 -19.07
C SER A 154 -5.10 5.69 -18.80
N TYR A 155 -5.58 5.60 -17.57
CA TYR A 155 -6.54 4.61 -17.12
C TYR A 155 -7.63 5.28 -16.29
N GLY A 156 -8.89 4.97 -16.55
CA GLY A 156 -10.01 5.52 -15.79
C GLY A 156 -11.35 4.92 -16.18
N ALA A 157 -12.42 5.40 -15.53
CA ALA A 157 -13.78 5.06 -15.91
C ALA A 157 -14.19 5.75 -17.22
N ALA A 158 -15.12 5.15 -17.97
CA ALA A 158 -15.49 5.60 -19.33
C ALA A 158 -15.99 7.04 -19.43
N ALA A 159 -16.51 7.61 -18.34
CA ALA A 159 -17.04 8.97 -18.29
C ALA A 159 -16.34 9.86 -17.24
N GLY A 160 -15.15 9.47 -16.76
CA GLY A 160 -14.46 10.12 -15.64
C GLY A 160 -13.06 10.64 -15.96
N ALA A 161 -12.54 11.47 -15.05
CA ALA A 161 -11.12 11.83 -15.05
C ALA A 161 -10.25 10.55 -14.94
N ALA A 162 -9.08 10.55 -15.56
CA ALA A 162 -8.13 9.45 -15.46
C ALA A 162 -7.79 9.21 -13.98
N GLN A 163 -8.06 8.00 -13.52
CA GLN A 163 -7.70 7.56 -12.18
C GLN A 163 -6.21 7.26 -12.07
N VAL A 164 -5.61 6.73 -13.14
CA VAL A 164 -4.18 6.53 -13.24
C VAL A 164 -3.69 7.20 -14.51
N SER A 165 -2.64 8.01 -14.42
CA SER A 165 -1.95 8.53 -15.59
C SER A 165 -0.43 8.45 -15.42
N LEU A 166 0.27 8.14 -16.50
CA LEU A 166 1.73 8.12 -16.60
C LEU A 166 2.14 9.07 -17.71
N GLN A 167 3.11 9.93 -17.45
CA GLN A 167 3.61 10.92 -18.40
C GLN A 167 5.14 10.90 -18.47
N GLY A 168 5.68 11.17 -19.66
CA GLY A 168 7.12 11.13 -19.91
C GLY A 168 7.70 9.75 -19.66
N GLY A 169 6.94 8.70 -20.00
CA GLY A 169 7.32 7.32 -19.82
C GLY A 169 8.35 6.84 -20.85
N ALA A 170 9.11 5.83 -20.48
CA ALA A 170 9.92 5.03 -21.40
C ALA A 170 9.73 3.56 -21.03
N LEU A 171 9.34 2.74 -22.00
CA LEU A 171 9.20 1.29 -21.84
C LEU A 171 10.33 0.60 -22.61
N ARG A 172 10.96 -0.38 -21.97
CA ARG A 172 11.95 -1.25 -22.57
C ARG A 172 11.56 -2.69 -22.26
N TYR A 173 11.37 -3.49 -23.29
CA TYR A 173 11.10 -4.91 -23.21
C TYR A 173 12.23 -5.67 -23.89
N ALA A 174 12.74 -6.70 -23.24
CA ALA A 174 13.76 -7.59 -23.75
C ALA A 174 13.59 -8.99 -23.14
N ALA A 175 14.36 -9.96 -23.62
CA ALA A 175 14.35 -11.33 -23.09
C ALA A 175 14.65 -11.42 -21.58
N SER A 176 15.40 -10.45 -21.04
CA SER A 176 15.72 -10.33 -19.61
C SER A 176 14.55 -9.82 -18.76
N GLY A 177 13.57 -9.14 -19.36
CA GLY A 177 12.45 -8.54 -18.64
C GLY A 177 11.96 -7.24 -19.26
N THR A 178 11.06 -6.59 -18.54
CA THR A 178 10.45 -5.30 -18.89
C THR A 178 10.88 -4.26 -17.88
N ARG A 179 11.25 -3.08 -18.36
CA ARG A 179 11.47 -1.87 -17.55
C ARG A 179 10.57 -0.76 -18.06
N LEU A 180 9.87 -0.12 -17.15
CA LEU A 180 9.06 1.07 -17.39
C LEU A 180 9.55 2.16 -16.44
N ASP A 181 10.05 3.26 -16.99
CA ASP A 181 10.36 4.46 -16.22
C ASP A 181 9.35 5.54 -16.59
N ALA A 182 8.89 6.35 -15.65
CA ALA A 182 8.03 7.50 -15.93
C ALA A 182 8.42 8.69 -15.05
N GLN A 183 8.50 9.87 -15.66
CA GLN A 183 8.86 11.09 -14.96
C GLN A 183 7.77 11.49 -13.96
N ARG A 184 6.51 11.30 -14.34
CA ARG A 184 5.33 11.62 -13.53
C ARG A 184 4.32 10.50 -13.65
N ALA A 185 3.75 10.12 -12.51
CA ALA A 185 2.55 9.30 -12.45
C ALA A 185 1.53 9.97 -11.54
N ASP A 186 0.27 9.98 -11.90
CA ASP A 186 -0.82 10.37 -11.02
C ASP A 186 -1.68 9.12 -10.78
N VAL A 187 -1.80 8.66 -9.53
CA VAL A 187 -2.49 7.42 -9.16
C VAL A 187 -3.53 7.75 -8.11
N PHE A 188 -4.82 7.70 -8.45
CA PHE A 188 -5.94 8.08 -7.59
C PHE A 188 -5.75 9.45 -6.93
N GLY A 189 -5.31 10.44 -7.71
CA GLY A 189 -5.00 11.79 -7.23
C GLY A 189 -3.61 11.96 -6.58
N ILE A 190 -2.82 10.88 -6.47
CA ILE A 190 -1.45 10.90 -5.93
C ILE A 190 -0.45 11.20 -7.03
N SER A 191 0.21 12.34 -6.98
CA SER A 191 1.34 12.61 -7.86
C SER A 191 2.62 11.93 -7.36
N LEU A 192 3.08 10.92 -8.09
CA LEU A 192 4.40 10.30 -7.97
C LEU A 192 5.37 10.91 -8.99
N ARG A 193 6.64 11.00 -8.60
CA ARG A 193 7.77 11.31 -9.48
C ARG A 193 8.67 10.11 -9.61
N GLN A 194 9.33 10.00 -10.77
CA GLN A 194 10.33 8.97 -11.04
C GLN A 194 9.81 7.57 -10.72
N LEU A 195 8.67 7.21 -11.29
CA LEU A 195 8.14 5.85 -11.19
C LEU A 195 9.04 4.92 -12.02
N GLY A 196 9.66 3.94 -11.38
CA GLY A 196 10.39 2.86 -12.02
C GLY A 196 9.72 1.52 -11.73
N VAL A 197 9.33 0.79 -12.78
CA VAL A 197 8.84 -0.58 -12.70
C VAL A 197 9.82 -1.46 -13.44
N VAL A 198 10.36 -2.46 -12.75
CA VAL A 198 11.22 -3.49 -13.33
C VAL A 198 10.51 -4.83 -13.12
N MET A 199 10.29 -5.55 -14.20
CA MET A 199 9.67 -6.86 -14.20
C MET A 199 10.64 -7.82 -14.85
N ASP A 200 11.09 -8.82 -14.11
CA ASP A 200 11.81 -9.96 -14.66
C ASP A 200 10.93 -11.22 -14.62
N LYS A 201 11.53 -12.40 -14.86
CA LYS A 201 10.80 -13.67 -14.88
C LYS A 201 10.25 -14.09 -13.51
N GLN A 202 10.87 -13.65 -12.42
CA GLN A 202 10.60 -14.09 -11.05
C GLN A 202 9.98 -12.99 -10.18
N GLN A 203 10.30 -11.73 -10.44
CA GLN A 203 9.98 -10.60 -9.57
C GLN A 203 9.51 -9.37 -10.36
N VAL A 204 8.65 -8.59 -9.71
CA VAL A 204 8.32 -7.22 -10.07
C VAL A 204 8.82 -6.31 -8.98
N THR A 205 9.61 -5.32 -9.32
CA THR A 205 10.01 -4.24 -8.41
C THR A 205 9.40 -2.95 -8.92
N ILE A 206 8.58 -2.32 -8.10
CA ILE A 206 7.99 -1.00 -8.32
C ILE A 206 8.66 -0.07 -7.31
N ALA A 207 9.36 0.94 -7.80
CA ALA A 207 9.94 2.00 -7.00
C ALA A 207 9.36 3.33 -7.47
N ALA A 208 8.95 4.18 -6.54
CA ALA A 208 8.44 5.51 -6.85
C ALA A 208 8.86 6.50 -5.77
N ASN A 209 9.03 7.75 -6.13
CA ASN A 209 9.17 8.84 -5.18
C ASN A 209 7.83 9.58 -5.07
N LEU A 210 7.18 9.49 -3.91
CA LEU A 210 6.01 10.31 -3.61
C LEU A 210 6.43 11.77 -3.59
N ARG A 211 5.82 12.62 -4.44
CA ARG A 211 6.04 14.06 -4.37
C ARG A 211 5.04 14.69 -3.42
N THR A 212 5.57 15.46 -2.49
CA THR A 212 4.78 16.25 -1.55
C THR A 212 5.31 17.68 -1.57
N GLU A 213 4.52 18.65 -1.09
CA GLU A 213 4.97 20.03 -0.98
C GLU A 213 6.19 20.12 -0.06
N GLY A 214 7.39 20.08 -0.65
CA GLY A 214 8.67 20.23 0.04
C GLY A 214 9.45 18.94 0.35
N ALA A 215 8.92 17.74 0.05
CA ALA A 215 9.66 16.49 0.28
C ALA A 215 9.33 15.40 -0.75
N GLU A 216 10.36 14.64 -1.14
CA GLU A 216 10.22 13.39 -1.90
C GLU A 216 10.39 12.20 -0.96
N VAL A 217 9.40 11.32 -0.92
CA VAL A 217 9.41 10.13 -0.04
C VAL A 217 9.48 8.88 -0.91
N PRO A 218 10.57 8.10 -0.83
CA PRO A 218 10.63 6.86 -1.59
C PRO A 218 9.59 5.87 -1.06
N VAL A 219 8.98 5.14 -1.99
CA VAL A 219 8.15 3.97 -1.73
C VAL A 219 8.63 2.86 -2.63
N ARG A 220 8.77 1.67 -2.06
CA ARG A 220 9.20 0.48 -2.80
C ARG A 220 8.22 -0.65 -2.57
N ALA A 221 7.76 -1.27 -3.64
CA ALA A 221 6.99 -2.49 -3.61
C ALA A 221 7.71 -3.56 -4.43
N GLU A 222 7.95 -4.71 -3.83
CA GLU A 222 8.54 -5.89 -4.46
C GLU A 222 7.50 -6.99 -4.49
N ILE A 223 7.25 -7.60 -5.63
CA ILE A 223 6.25 -8.65 -5.81
C ILE A 223 6.96 -9.86 -6.41
N SER A 224 7.10 -10.93 -5.64
CA SER A 224 7.62 -12.20 -6.14
C SER A 224 6.49 -13.01 -6.76
N ARG A 225 6.70 -13.42 -8.01
CA ARG A 225 5.81 -14.29 -8.80
C ARG A 225 6.26 -15.75 -8.79
N ALA A 226 7.50 -16.01 -8.38
CA ALA A 226 8.10 -17.34 -8.46
C ALA A 226 7.65 -18.29 -7.34
N SER A 227 7.06 -17.76 -6.26
CA SER A 227 6.58 -18.57 -5.15
C SER A 227 5.06 -18.78 -5.23
N ALA A 228 4.62 -20.01 -4.99
CA ALA A 228 3.26 -20.30 -4.54
C ALA A 228 3.33 -20.55 -3.02
N PRO A 229 2.72 -19.69 -2.16
CA PRO A 229 1.89 -18.53 -2.48
C PRO A 229 2.68 -17.31 -2.98
N ALA A 230 2.01 -16.43 -3.73
CA ALA A 230 2.59 -15.18 -4.21
C ALA A 230 2.90 -14.25 -3.03
N THR A 231 4.05 -13.58 -3.04
CA THR A 231 4.50 -12.72 -1.92
C THR A 231 4.82 -11.31 -2.39
N ALA A 232 4.48 -10.31 -1.59
CA ALA A 232 4.84 -8.92 -1.86
C ALA A 232 5.38 -8.24 -0.60
N LYS A 233 6.32 -7.33 -0.78
CA LYS A 233 6.91 -6.54 0.28
C LYS A 233 6.79 -5.07 -0.08
N LEU A 234 6.12 -4.31 0.78
CA LEU A 234 5.98 -2.87 0.66
C LEU A 234 6.84 -2.21 1.72
N THR A 235 7.65 -1.24 1.33
CA THR A 235 8.47 -0.44 2.23
C THR A 235 8.08 1.02 2.09
N LEU A 236 7.62 1.59 3.20
CA LEU A 236 7.37 3.01 3.37
C LEU A 236 8.54 3.62 4.13
N PHE A 237 9.28 4.50 3.45
CA PHE A 237 10.35 5.25 4.08
C PHE A 237 9.79 6.39 4.96
N PRO A 238 10.55 6.89 5.95
CA PRO A 238 10.05 7.88 6.92
C PRO A 238 9.42 9.13 6.30
N VAL A 239 8.10 9.28 6.50
CA VAL A 239 7.28 10.41 5.99
C VAL A 239 6.49 11.06 7.12
N THR A 240 6.24 12.36 7.05
CA THR A 240 5.40 13.03 8.03
C THR A 240 3.93 12.63 7.87
N VAL A 241 3.20 12.49 8.98
CA VAL A 241 1.78 12.12 8.91
C VAL A 241 0.97 13.16 8.15
N GLY A 242 1.28 14.46 8.29
CA GLY A 242 0.56 15.51 7.56
C GLY A 242 0.61 15.34 6.04
N VAL A 243 1.65 14.70 5.51
CA VAL A 243 1.71 14.31 4.10
C VAL A 243 0.71 13.20 3.77
N LEU A 244 0.67 12.14 4.60
CA LEU A 244 -0.24 11.01 4.38
C LEU A 244 -1.71 11.39 4.61
N ALA A 245 -2.00 12.24 5.60
CA ALA A 245 -3.32 12.76 5.88
C ALA A 245 -3.91 13.46 4.64
N ARG A 246 -3.14 14.38 4.05
CA ARG A 246 -3.52 15.07 2.80
C ARG A 246 -3.75 14.09 1.65
N TRP A 247 -2.93 13.05 1.55
CA TRP A 247 -3.13 12.00 0.55
C TRP A 247 -4.46 11.26 0.78
N LEU A 248 -4.72 10.83 2.00
CA LEU A 248 -5.96 10.13 2.36
C LEU A 248 -7.20 11.04 2.29
N GLY A 249 -7.04 12.33 1.97
CA GLY A 249 -8.12 13.31 1.93
C GLY A 249 -8.80 13.52 3.28
N THR A 250 -8.10 13.23 4.38
CA THR A 250 -8.66 13.25 5.73
C THR A 250 -7.63 13.75 6.73
N GLU A 251 -8.07 14.51 7.73
CA GLU A 251 -7.21 14.89 8.83
C GLU A 251 -6.99 13.69 9.76
N LEU A 252 -5.74 13.36 10.02
CA LEU A 252 -5.40 12.32 10.98
C LEU A 252 -5.31 12.95 12.38
N PRO A 253 -5.89 12.34 13.42
CA PRO A 253 -5.89 12.87 14.79
C PRO A 253 -4.53 12.70 15.49
N ILE A 254 -3.44 12.86 14.74
CA ILE A 254 -2.07 12.76 15.21
C ILE A 254 -1.27 13.93 14.67
N GLY A 255 -0.33 14.45 15.48
CA GLY A 255 0.38 15.69 15.15
C GLY A 255 1.06 15.64 13.78
N ALA A 256 0.96 16.72 13.00
CA ALA A 256 1.50 16.79 11.63
C ALA A 256 3.02 16.54 11.53
N THR A 257 3.74 16.72 12.65
CA THR A 257 5.20 16.50 12.78
C THR A 257 5.58 15.04 13.04
N VAL A 258 4.63 14.17 13.38
CA VAL A 258 4.87 12.73 13.58
C VAL A 258 5.40 12.15 12.27
N ARG A 259 6.46 11.34 12.33
CA ARG A 259 6.99 10.64 11.16
C ARG A 259 6.62 9.16 11.24
N ILE A 260 6.12 8.59 10.15
CA ILE A 260 5.78 7.19 10.03
C ILE A 260 6.67 6.51 8.99
N SER A 261 7.09 5.29 9.29
CA SER A 261 7.77 4.38 8.37
C SER A 261 7.31 2.95 8.64
N GLY A 262 7.56 2.04 7.71
CA GLY A 262 7.24 0.65 7.95
C GLY A 262 7.49 -0.27 6.78
N ASN A 263 7.38 -1.56 7.07
CA ASN A 263 7.41 -2.63 6.08
C ASN A 263 6.14 -3.46 6.22
N THR A 264 5.55 -3.81 5.10
CA THR A 264 4.42 -4.72 5.02
C THR A 264 4.76 -5.88 4.11
N GLU A 265 4.70 -7.09 4.64
CA GLU A 265 4.81 -8.32 3.87
C GLU A 265 3.41 -8.91 3.66
N LEU A 266 3.09 -9.21 2.41
CA LEU A 266 1.82 -9.76 1.97
C LEU A 266 2.06 -11.14 1.36
N ARG A 267 1.10 -12.03 1.58
CA ARG A 267 1.02 -13.36 0.98
C ARG A 267 -0.40 -13.55 0.47
N SER A 268 -0.54 -14.12 -0.72
CA SER A 268 -1.84 -14.39 -1.31
C SER A 268 -1.99 -15.85 -1.69
N GLU A 269 -3.01 -16.48 -1.14
CA GLU A 269 -3.41 -17.86 -1.44
C GLU A 269 -4.36 -17.80 -2.65
N GLY A 270 -3.94 -18.31 -3.80
CA GLY A 270 -4.71 -18.24 -5.05
C GLY A 270 -4.38 -17.06 -5.97
N GLY A 271 -3.44 -16.19 -5.59
CA GLY A 271 -2.93 -15.09 -6.42
C GLY A 271 -3.50 -13.71 -6.09
N TRP A 272 -2.80 -12.63 -6.47
CA TRP A 272 -3.11 -11.27 -6.00
C TRP A 272 -4.54 -10.78 -6.22
N PHE A 273 -5.23 -11.29 -7.24
CA PHE A 273 -6.58 -10.87 -7.59
C PHE A 273 -7.67 -11.86 -7.12
N THR A 274 -7.27 -13.05 -6.69
CA THR A 274 -8.19 -14.16 -6.40
C THR A 274 -7.76 -14.83 -5.11
N GLY A 275 -8.65 -14.86 -4.12
CA GLY A 275 -8.43 -15.55 -2.86
C GLY A 275 -7.94 -14.68 -1.71
N ALA A 276 -7.73 -15.34 -0.57
CA ALA A 276 -7.41 -14.72 0.70
C ALA A 276 -6.01 -14.06 0.69
N VAL A 277 -5.89 -12.96 1.44
CA VAL A 277 -4.63 -12.24 1.62
C VAL A 277 -4.28 -12.26 3.09
N SER A 278 -3.06 -12.69 3.41
CA SER A 278 -2.49 -12.56 4.75
C SER A 278 -1.23 -11.73 4.71
N GLY A 279 -0.82 -11.20 5.85
CA GLY A 279 0.36 -10.38 5.91
C GLY A 279 0.78 -9.99 7.30
N HIS A 280 1.89 -9.27 7.34
CA HIS A 280 2.51 -8.72 8.53
C HIS A 280 2.97 -7.30 8.22
N THR A 281 2.59 -6.35 9.08
CA THR A 281 3.06 -4.96 9.01
C THR A 281 3.85 -4.65 10.27
N ALA A 282 5.08 -4.19 10.09
CA ALA A 282 5.92 -3.60 11.12
C ALA A 282 6.10 -2.11 10.81
N GLY A 283 5.52 -1.25 11.65
CA GLY A 283 5.53 0.20 11.53
C GLY A 283 6.24 0.89 12.69
N VAL A 284 6.73 2.10 12.44
CA VAL A 284 7.35 2.97 13.42
C VAL A 284 6.79 4.37 13.27
N LEU A 285 6.32 4.94 14.38
CA LEU A 285 5.87 6.32 14.51
C LEU A 285 6.83 7.08 15.43
N ASP A 286 7.63 7.97 14.87
CA ASP A 286 8.54 8.84 15.63
C ASP A 286 7.82 10.16 15.97
N GLY A 287 7.83 10.53 17.26
CA GLY A 287 7.15 11.70 17.81
C GLY A 287 5.69 11.46 18.21
N TYR A 288 5.21 10.21 18.16
CA TYR A 288 3.85 9.84 18.54
C TYR A 288 3.83 9.17 19.91
N THR A 289 2.94 9.64 20.78
CA THR A 289 2.60 9.02 22.06
C THR A 289 1.21 8.40 21.96
N PRO A 290 1.03 7.08 22.21
CA PRO A 290 -0.27 6.44 22.16
C PRO A 290 -1.26 7.04 23.17
N PRO A 291 -2.56 7.10 22.86
CA PRO A 291 -3.58 7.52 23.80
C PRO A 291 -3.51 6.68 25.08
N HIS A 292 -3.28 7.35 26.21
CA HIS A 292 -3.16 6.70 27.51
C HIS A 292 -4.16 7.32 28.52
N PRO A 293 -4.47 6.59 29.60
CA PRO A 293 -5.14 7.17 30.77
C PRO A 293 -4.35 8.33 31.36
N HIS A 294 -5.05 9.27 32.01
CA HIS A 294 -4.44 10.49 32.56
C HIS A 294 -3.42 10.21 33.68
N GLU A 295 -3.59 9.11 34.41
CA GLU A 295 -2.71 8.62 35.48
C GLU A 295 -1.30 8.28 34.96
N LEU A 296 -1.17 8.03 33.66
CA LEU A 296 0.10 7.73 32.99
C LEU A 296 0.76 8.97 32.36
N GLY A 297 0.31 10.19 32.69
CA GLY A 297 0.83 11.42 32.08
C GLY A 297 2.32 11.69 32.33
N GLY A 298 2.90 11.15 33.41
CA GLY A 298 4.32 11.25 33.72
C GLY A 298 5.15 10.03 33.29
N PHE A 299 4.54 9.09 32.55
CA PHE A 299 5.21 7.86 32.12
C PHE A 299 6.14 8.15 30.94
N ASP A 300 7.33 7.53 30.93
CA ASP A 300 8.25 7.64 29.80
C ASP A 300 7.82 6.71 28.64
N PHE A 301 7.07 7.27 27.71
CA PHE A 301 6.69 6.61 26.46
C PHE A 301 7.81 6.61 25.41
N GLY A 302 8.93 7.31 25.67
CA GLY A 302 9.97 7.56 24.69
C GLY A 302 9.50 8.37 23.49
N ARG A 303 10.38 8.51 22.48
CA ARG A 303 10.09 9.24 21.24
C ARG A 303 9.53 8.37 20.13
N ARG A 304 9.53 7.05 20.30
CA ARG A 304 9.25 6.09 19.23
C ARG A 304 8.16 5.13 19.67
N THR A 305 7.09 5.09 18.89
CA THR A 305 6.05 4.07 18.99
C THR A 305 6.23 3.06 17.86
N THR A 306 6.32 1.77 18.18
CA THR A 306 6.35 0.69 17.19
C THR A 306 5.00 -0.02 17.12
N LEU A 307 4.58 -0.37 15.91
CA LEU A 307 3.39 -1.13 15.59
C LEU A 307 3.81 -2.45 14.94
N ASP A 308 3.33 -3.58 15.44
CA ASP A 308 3.51 -4.88 14.80
C ASP A 308 2.16 -5.58 14.68
N VAL A 309 1.72 -5.88 13.48
CA VAL A 309 0.39 -6.46 13.25
C VAL A 309 0.44 -7.56 12.20
N LYS A 310 -0.14 -8.72 12.53
CA LYS A 310 -0.49 -9.73 11.54
C LYS A 310 -1.95 -9.56 11.14
N PHE A 311 -2.21 -9.69 9.84
CA PHE A 311 -3.55 -9.57 9.31
C PHE A 311 -3.86 -10.68 8.31
N SER A 312 -5.16 -10.99 8.19
CA SER A 312 -5.67 -11.96 7.23
C SER A 312 -7.08 -11.57 6.80
N SER A 313 -7.36 -11.63 5.49
CA SER A 313 -8.69 -11.50 4.93
C SER A 313 -9.30 -12.86 4.63
N ASP A 314 -10.62 -12.86 4.43
CA ASP A 314 -11.29 -13.92 3.68
C ASP A 314 -11.09 -13.74 2.16
N GLU A 315 -11.64 -14.65 1.36
CA GLU A 315 -11.61 -14.55 -0.11
C GLU A 315 -12.40 -13.34 -0.62
N SER A 316 -13.44 -12.92 0.10
CA SER A 316 -14.26 -11.75 -0.26
C SER A 316 -13.52 -10.43 -0.05
N ARG A 317 -12.47 -10.43 0.80
CA ARG A 317 -11.66 -9.27 1.22
C ARG A 317 -12.47 -8.15 1.86
N LYS A 318 -13.70 -8.46 2.31
CA LYS A 318 -14.56 -7.51 3.02
C LYS A 318 -14.27 -7.45 4.51
N ALA A 319 -13.73 -8.54 5.08
CA ALA A 319 -13.38 -8.60 6.50
C ALA A 319 -11.92 -8.97 6.68
N TRP A 320 -11.23 -8.20 7.52
CA TRP A 320 -9.82 -8.36 7.85
C TRP A 320 -9.70 -8.61 9.35
N ARG A 321 -9.11 -9.74 9.71
CA ARG A 321 -8.72 -10.03 11.10
C ARG A 321 -7.34 -9.44 11.35
N LEU A 322 -7.20 -8.69 12.44
CA LEU A 322 -5.94 -8.05 12.84
C LEU A 322 -5.49 -8.71 14.14
N ALA A 323 -4.68 -9.77 14.09
CA ALA A 323 -4.20 -10.47 15.27
C ALA A 323 -3.02 -11.41 14.96
N PRO A 324 -1.95 -11.39 15.78
CA PRO A 324 -1.70 -10.48 16.89
C PRO A 324 -1.41 -9.03 16.42
N LEU A 325 -1.77 -8.07 17.27
CA LEU A 325 -1.44 -6.65 17.14
C LEU A 325 -0.70 -6.21 18.41
N HIS A 326 0.49 -5.64 18.26
CA HIS A 326 1.33 -5.10 19.32
C HIS A 326 1.62 -3.62 19.08
N VAL A 327 1.47 -2.82 20.13
CA VAL A 327 1.86 -1.40 20.15
C VAL A 327 2.83 -1.21 21.31
N ARG A 328 4.01 -0.64 21.04
CA ARG A 328 5.02 -0.38 22.07
C ARG A 328 5.50 1.05 21.99
N ALA A 329 5.54 1.74 23.13
CA ALA A 329 6.08 3.08 23.28
C ALA A 329 6.82 3.15 24.62
N GLY A 330 8.17 3.09 24.58
CA GLY A 330 8.98 2.98 25.80
C GLY A 330 8.62 1.73 26.60
N GLY A 331 8.30 1.90 27.89
CA GLY A 331 7.82 0.81 28.75
C GLY A 331 6.35 0.43 28.54
N PHE A 332 5.58 1.23 27.78
CA PHE A 332 4.16 1.01 27.54
C PHE A 332 3.96 0.01 26.41
N GLN A 333 3.47 -1.18 26.73
CA GLN A 333 3.27 -2.26 25.77
C GLN A 333 1.83 -2.75 25.81
N LEU A 334 1.17 -2.68 24.67
CA LEU A 334 -0.17 -3.20 24.46
C LEU A 334 -0.14 -4.33 23.44
N ALA A 335 -0.95 -5.37 23.67
CA ALA A 335 -1.13 -6.51 22.78
C ALA A 335 -2.62 -6.84 22.63
N GLY A 336 -3.02 -7.34 21.48
CA GLY A 336 -4.40 -7.76 21.27
C GLY A 336 -4.70 -7.97 19.81
N GLY A 337 -5.84 -7.43 19.37
CA GLY A 337 -6.26 -7.55 18.00
C GLY A 337 -7.61 -6.91 17.72
N GLY A 338 -8.18 -7.22 16.57
CA GLY A 338 -9.44 -6.65 16.16
C GLY A 338 -9.89 -7.11 14.79
N ARG A 339 -10.84 -6.36 14.24
CA ARG A 339 -11.35 -6.56 12.89
C ARG A 339 -11.49 -5.23 12.18
N ALA A 340 -11.17 -5.22 10.89
CA ALA A 340 -11.51 -4.14 9.98
C ALA A 340 -12.48 -4.70 8.92
N THR A 341 -13.56 -3.97 8.66
CA THR A 341 -14.59 -4.36 7.70
C THR A 341 -14.75 -3.27 6.66
N LEU A 342 -14.64 -3.64 5.39
CA LEU A 342 -14.96 -2.79 4.26
C LEU A 342 -16.46 -2.84 3.98
N HIS A 343 -17.09 -1.68 4.05
CA HIS A 343 -18.49 -1.46 3.67
C HIS A 343 -18.50 -0.83 2.27
N GLY A 344 -19.20 -1.45 1.33
CA GLY A 344 -19.25 -1.00 -0.07
C GLY A 344 -18.88 -2.12 -1.05
N THR A 345 -18.89 -1.79 -2.33
CA THR A 345 -18.53 -2.70 -3.42
C THR A 345 -17.04 -2.66 -3.75
N SER A 346 -16.40 -1.52 -3.52
CA SER A 346 -14.97 -1.33 -3.77
C SER A 346 -14.32 -0.44 -2.71
N TRP A 347 -12.99 -0.35 -2.73
CA TRP A 347 -12.23 0.58 -1.89
C TRP A 347 -12.45 2.05 -2.24
N HIS A 348 -13.00 2.36 -3.41
CA HIS A 348 -13.17 3.72 -3.90
C HIS A 348 -14.46 4.37 -3.40
N ASP A 349 -15.54 3.60 -3.41
CA ASP A 349 -16.90 3.98 -3.04
C ASP A 349 -17.28 3.46 -1.64
N GLY A 350 -16.41 2.64 -1.04
CA GLY A 350 -16.58 2.09 0.29
C GLY A 350 -15.89 2.87 1.41
N TYR A 351 -16.14 2.42 2.62
CA TYR A 351 -15.45 2.90 3.83
C TYR A 351 -15.10 1.74 4.74
N VAL A 352 -14.10 1.93 5.59
CA VAL A 352 -13.61 0.90 6.50
C VAL A 352 -14.00 1.26 7.92
N THR A 353 -14.63 0.32 8.63
CA THR A 353 -14.80 0.39 10.08
C THR A 353 -13.82 -0.55 10.76
N ALA A 354 -13.07 -0.07 11.75
CA ALA A 354 -12.14 -0.87 12.52
C ALA A 354 -12.53 -0.89 13.99
N ASN A 355 -12.55 -2.08 14.59
CA ASN A 355 -12.76 -2.29 16.02
C ASN A 355 -11.55 -3.05 16.57
N LEU A 356 -10.77 -2.39 17.41
CA LEU A 356 -9.55 -2.92 18.00
C LEU A 356 -9.70 -2.98 19.51
N ARG A 357 -9.14 -4.02 20.12
CA ARG A 357 -9.02 -4.14 21.57
C ARG A 357 -7.60 -4.59 21.91
N LEU A 358 -6.93 -3.76 22.70
CA LEU A 358 -5.57 -3.96 23.13
C LEU A 358 -5.51 -3.95 24.65
N THR A 359 -4.72 -4.85 25.22
CA THR A 359 -4.48 -4.95 26.64
C THR A 359 -2.97 -4.95 26.91
N GLY A 360 -2.57 -4.29 27.99
CA GLY A 360 -1.20 -4.29 28.49
C GLY A 360 -1.20 -4.38 29.99
N ASN A 361 -0.06 -4.79 30.56
CA ASN A 361 0.14 -4.78 32.00
C ASN A 361 1.27 -3.80 32.31
N LEU A 362 1.05 -2.93 33.28
CA LEU A 362 2.05 -2.03 33.82
C LEU A 362 2.37 -2.41 35.25
N LEU A 363 3.64 -2.39 35.61
CA LEU A 363 4.04 -2.58 37.00
C LEU A 363 3.51 -1.43 37.84
N CYS A 364 2.93 -1.75 39.01
CA CYS A 364 2.38 -0.73 39.89
C CYS A 364 3.41 0.31 40.35
N SER A 365 4.67 -0.09 40.48
CA SER A 365 5.79 0.82 40.74
C SER A 365 5.96 1.87 39.65
N ALA A 366 5.84 1.47 38.37
CA ALA A 366 5.98 2.38 37.24
C ALA A 366 4.78 3.35 37.13
N VAL A 367 3.56 2.88 37.46
CA VAL A 367 2.38 3.74 37.54
C VAL A 367 2.50 4.75 38.69
N ALA A 368 2.96 4.30 39.86
CA ALA A 368 3.17 5.16 41.02
C ALA A 368 4.25 6.22 40.75
N GLN A 369 5.37 5.83 40.13
CA GLN A 369 6.41 6.78 39.72
C GLN A 369 5.88 7.78 38.69
N SER A 370 5.17 7.33 37.66
CA SER A 370 4.54 8.20 36.66
C SER A 370 3.59 9.23 37.31
N ALA A 371 2.72 8.78 38.21
CA ALA A 371 1.80 9.67 38.91
C ALA A 371 2.54 10.66 39.81
N ALA A 372 3.57 10.22 40.54
CA ALA A 372 4.41 11.10 41.36
C ALA A 372 5.11 12.16 40.49
N THR A 373 5.72 11.76 39.38
CA THR A 373 6.39 12.67 38.44
C THR A 373 5.42 13.66 37.80
N ALA A 374 4.21 13.23 37.44
CA ALA A 374 3.18 14.10 36.88
C ALA A 374 2.74 15.22 37.84
N HIS A 375 2.73 14.94 39.16
CA HIS A 375 2.27 15.91 40.17
C HIS A 375 3.40 16.71 40.83
N THR A 376 4.62 16.16 40.92
CA THR A 376 5.72 16.76 41.69
C THR A 376 6.90 17.24 40.84
N GLY A 377 6.89 16.96 39.54
CA GLY A 377 8.02 17.21 38.63
C GLY A 377 9.05 16.06 38.64
N SER A 378 9.99 16.07 37.69
CA SER A 378 10.93 14.96 37.48
C SER A 378 11.86 14.71 38.67
N ALA A 379 12.42 15.76 39.27
CA ALA A 379 13.41 15.62 40.34
C ALA A 379 12.85 14.99 41.62
N LEU A 380 11.63 15.37 42.04
CA LEU A 380 10.96 14.80 43.21
C LEU A 380 10.30 13.45 42.87
N GLY A 381 9.75 13.32 41.66
CA GLY A 381 9.10 12.11 41.19
C GLY A 381 10.02 10.90 41.21
N ASP A 382 11.28 11.05 40.81
CA ASP A 382 12.26 9.95 40.81
C ASP A 382 12.59 9.48 42.23
N LEU A 383 12.70 10.42 43.18
CA LEU A 383 13.01 10.12 44.57
C LEU A 383 11.85 9.37 45.26
N PHE A 384 10.61 9.84 45.07
CA PHE A 384 9.42 9.16 45.60
C PHE A 384 9.12 7.85 44.87
N GLY A 385 9.37 7.78 43.56
CA GLY A 385 9.20 6.57 42.75
C GLY A 385 10.09 5.42 43.23
N GLY A 386 11.36 5.71 43.53
CA GLY A 386 12.30 4.73 44.09
C GLY A 386 11.79 4.12 45.39
N VAL A 387 11.32 4.95 46.33
CA VAL A 387 10.78 4.50 47.62
C VAL A 387 9.48 3.69 47.42
N ALA A 388 8.52 4.21 46.64
CA ALA A 388 7.24 3.55 46.39
C ALA A 388 7.40 2.16 45.76
N SER A 389 8.43 1.97 44.91
CA SER A 389 8.71 0.69 44.27
C SER A 389 9.05 -0.44 45.25
N HIS A 390 9.49 -0.13 46.47
CA HIS A 390 9.76 -1.12 47.51
C HIS A 390 8.50 -1.57 48.26
N PHE A 391 7.49 -0.71 48.34
CA PHE A 391 6.27 -0.96 49.11
C PHE A 391 5.10 -1.44 48.25
N ILE A 392 5.12 -1.19 46.95
CA ILE A 392 4.02 -1.52 46.04
C ILE A 392 4.41 -2.70 45.14
N GLN A 393 3.56 -3.72 45.09
CA GLN A 393 3.72 -4.86 44.19
C GLN A 393 2.45 -5.07 43.35
N GLY A 394 2.60 -5.84 42.27
CA GLY A 394 1.50 -6.17 41.37
C GLY A 394 1.55 -5.42 40.05
N SER A 395 0.48 -5.57 39.27
CA SER A 395 0.35 -5.00 37.94
C SER A 395 -1.04 -4.43 37.71
N VAL A 396 -1.09 -3.28 37.05
CA VAL A 396 -2.29 -2.63 36.55
C VAL A 396 -2.54 -3.10 35.13
N SER A 397 -3.75 -3.59 34.83
CA SER A 397 -4.12 -3.88 33.44
C SER A 397 -4.63 -2.60 32.78
N VAL A 398 -4.11 -2.28 31.60
CA VAL A 398 -4.56 -1.17 30.77
C VAL A 398 -5.27 -1.76 29.57
N THR A 399 -6.52 -1.37 29.33
CA THR A 399 -7.26 -1.74 28.13
C THR A 399 -7.52 -0.51 27.29
N LEU A 400 -7.21 -0.62 26.00
CA LEU A 400 -7.50 0.37 24.97
C LEU A 400 -8.44 -0.27 23.96
N SER A 401 -9.64 0.29 23.77
CA SER A 401 -10.51 -0.09 22.66
C SER A 401 -10.66 1.08 21.70
N VAL A 402 -10.48 0.81 20.41
CA VAL A 402 -10.53 1.79 19.34
C VAL A 402 -11.62 1.39 18.36
N ASP A 403 -12.62 2.25 18.20
CA ASP A 403 -13.66 2.14 17.18
C ASP A 403 -13.47 3.30 16.19
N ALA A 404 -13.10 3.00 14.95
CA ALA A 404 -12.77 4.00 13.94
C ALA A 404 -13.56 3.77 12.65
N ASP A 405 -13.93 4.88 11.98
CA ASP A 405 -14.56 4.90 10.66
C ASP A 405 -13.68 5.74 9.72
N SER A 406 -13.29 5.18 8.57
CA SER A 406 -12.39 5.86 7.63
C SER A 406 -12.99 7.15 7.04
N ARG A 407 -14.31 7.34 7.10
CA ARG A 407 -14.96 8.60 6.68
C ARG A 407 -14.74 9.72 7.70
N ASN A 408 -14.47 9.36 8.94
CA ASN A 408 -14.35 10.30 10.05
C ASN A 408 -13.31 9.81 11.06
N LEU A 409 -12.05 9.79 10.63
CA LEU A 409 -10.93 9.35 11.48
C LEU A 409 -10.67 10.31 12.65
N GLY A 410 -11.05 11.58 12.52
CA GLY A 410 -10.96 12.58 13.60
C GLY A 410 -11.85 12.22 14.80
N ASP A 411 -13.04 11.66 14.55
CA ASP A 411 -14.00 11.27 15.59
C ASP A 411 -13.86 9.80 16.02
N ALA A 412 -12.70 9.18 15.79
CA ALA A 412 -12.44 7.81 16.26
C ALA A 412 -12.63 7.72 17.79
N LYS A 413 -13.49 6.79 18.22
CA LYS A 413 -13.80 6.60 19.63
C LYS A 413 -12.71 5.76 20.27
N ILE A 414 -11.98 6.36 21.20
CA ILE A 414 -10.90 5.70 21.93
C ILE A 414 -11.28 5.60 23.40
N SER A 415 -11.70 4.40 23.82
CA SER A 415 -11.98 4.10 25.22
C SER A 415 -10.74 3.57 25.91
N ARG A 416 -10.45 4.10 27.09
CA ARG A 416 -9.27 3.79 27.89
C ARG A 416 -9.77 3.35 29.25
N SER A 417 -9.42 2.15 29.69
CA SER A 417 -9.74 1.69 31.04
C SER A 417 -8.52 1.13 31.74
N ILE A 418 -8.47 1.36 33.04
CA ILE A 418 -7.47 0.83 33.95
C ILE A 418 -8.16 -0.16 34.89
N GLY A 419 -7.65 -1.38 34.97
CA GLY A 419 -8.03 -2.36 35.97
C GLY A 419 -7.20 -2.21 37.24
N VAL A 420 -7.85 -2.40 38.39
CA VAL A 420 -7.19 -2.31 39.71
C VAL A 420 -6.49 -3.63 40.01
N GLY A 421 -5.17 -3.60 40.19
CA GLY A 421 -4.36 -4.78 40.50
C GLY A 421 -3.12 -4.51 41.37
N CYS A 422 -3.04 -3.32 41.97
CA CYS A 422 -1.95 -2.99 42.88
C CYS A 422 -2.26 -3.43 44.30
N GLY A 423 -1.29 -4.10 44.91
CA GLY A 423 -1.31 -4.46 46.32
C GLY A 423 -0.08 -3.89 47.02
N LEU A 424 -0.20 -3.69 48.33
CA LEU A 424 0.97 -3.45 49.16
C LEU A 424 1.77 -4.75 49.25
N ARG A 425 3.08 -4.67 49.11
CA ARG A 425 3.97 -5.78 49.41
C ARG A 425 3.87 -6.02 50.92
N PRO A 426 3.56 -7.24 51.39
CA PRO A 426 3.57 -7.52 52.80
C PRO A 426 4.97 -7.18 53.30
N LEU A 427 5.05 -6.23 54.23
CA LEU A 427 6.28 -5.91 54.92
C LEU A 427 6.66 -7.16 55.71
N ALA A 428 7.50 -7.99 55.09
CA ALA A 428 8.32 -8.91 55.86
C ALA A 428 9.24 -7.99 56.67
N LEU A 429 8.77 -7.58 57.85
CA LEU A 429 9.60 -6.90 58.82
C LEU A 429 10.87 -7.76 58.91
N PRO A 430 12.05 -7.22 58.55
CA PRO A 430 13.31 -7.91 58.78
C PRO A 430 13.26 -8.47 60.19
N LYS A 431 13.66 -9.72 60.40
CA LYS A 431 13.81 -10.26 61.76
C LYS A 431 14.82 -9.34 62.49
N GLY A 432 14.31 -8.40 63.28
CA GLY A 432 15.10 -7.30 63.86
C GLY A 432 14.56 -5.87 63.62
N PHE A 433 13.41 -5.67 62.96
CA PHE A 433 12.85 -4.33 62.83
C PHE A 433 12.40 -3.80 64.21
N PRO A 434 12.89 -2.63 64.63
CA PRO A 434 12.63 -2.12 65.97
C PRO A 434 11.15 -1.84 66.18
N THR A 435 10.55 -2.50 67.17
CA THR A 435 9.12 -2.32 67.52
C THR A 435 8.90 -1.11 68.42
N THR A 436 9.95 -0.37 68.77
CA THR A 436 9.88 0.78 69.66
C THR A 436 10.37 2.07 69.00
N LEU A 437 9.65 3.19 69.24
CA LEU A 437 9.96 4.51 68.69
C LEU A 437 11.40 5.00 69.04
N GLY A 438 11.99 4.46 70.12
CA GLY A 438 13.33 4.81 70.58
C GLY A 438 14.45 4.22 69.73
N GLU A 439 14.27 3.03 69.16
CA GLU A 439 15.27 2.38 68.31
C GLU A 439 15.25 2.94 66.87
N LEU A 440 14.09 3.42 66.41
CA LEU A 440 13.93 4.11 65.12
C LEU A 440 14.75 5.41 65.03
N LYS A 441 14.95 6.08 66.17
CA LYS A 441 15.78 7.29 66.28
C LYS A 441 17.25 6.99 65.98
N GLY A 442 17.75 5.83 66.40
CA GLY A 442 19.14 5.41 66.18
C GLY A 442 19.46 4.95 64.75
N GLU A 443 18.46 4.48 63.99
CA GLU A 443 18.60 4.19 62.56
C GLU A 443 18.44 5.42 61.68
N LEU A 444 17.57 6.37 62.07
CA LEU A 444 17.49 7.69 61.43
C LEU A 444 18.83 8.42 61.47
N ASP A 445 19.64 8.13 62.50
CA ASP A 445 20.96 8.69 62.66
C ASP A 445 22.04 8.07 61.76
N LYS A 446 21.73 6.98 61.07
CA LYS A 446 22.63 6.28 60.13
C LYS A 446 22.29 6.55 58.66
N LEU A 447 21.23 7.29 58.39
CA LEU A 447 20.90 7.71 57.02
C LEU A 447 22.05 8.57 56.45
N PRO A 448 22.41 8.38 55.17
CA PRO A 448 23.39 9.22 54.48
C PRO A 448 23.09 10.70 54.70
N GLU A 449 24.13 11.51 54.92
CA GLU A 449 24.06 12.96 55.18
C GLU A 449 23.14 13.71 54.20
N GLU A 450 23.02 13.24 52.97
CA GLU A 450 22.15 13.82 51.94
C GLU A 450 20.65 13.65 52.21
N LEU A 451 20.20 12.52 52.78
CA LEU A 451 18.79 12.30 53.13
C LEU A 451 18.37 13.06 54.39
N ARG A 452 19.32 13.37 55.27
CA ARG A 452 19.10 14.21 56.45
C ARG A 452 18.81 15.67 56.13
N LYS A 453 19.16 16.15 54.91
CA LYS A 453 18.89 17.52 54.44
C LYS A 453 17.54 17.68 53.74
N VAL A 454 16.86 16.59 53.41
CA VAL A 454 15.53 16.60 52.78
C VAL A 454 14.48 17.40 53.58
N PRO A 455 14.43 17.34 54.93
CA PRO A 455 13.52 18.17 55.72
C PRO A 455 13.79 19.67 55.59
N GLU A 456 15.04 20.10 55.38
CA GLU A 456 15.36 21.51 55.13
C GLU A 456 15.02 21.94 53.70
N ALA A 457 15.27 21.08 52.71
CA ALA A 457 14.82 21.32 51.34
C ALA A 457 13.29 21.44 51.24
N LEU A 458 12.54 20.62 51.99
CA LEU A 458 11.07 20.68 52.06
C LEU A 458 10.56 21.96 52.73
N LYS A 459 11.33 22.59 53.63
CA LYS A 459 10.96 23.91 54.20
C LYS A 459 11.06 25.06 53.20
N SER A 460 11.83 24.88 52.12
CA SER A 460 11.97 25.88 51.05
C SER A 460 10.89 25.77 49.96
N LEU A 461 10.04 24.74 50.01
CA LEU A 461 8.90 24.65 49.11
C LEU A 461 7.91 25.78 49.39
N PRO A 462 7.39 26.45 48.36
CA PRO A 462 6.33 27.43 48.54
C PRO A 462 5.17 26.77 49.26
N LYS A 463 4.68 27.44 50.31
CA LYS A 463 3.50 27.03 51.06
C LYS A 463 2.40 26.67 50.05
N PRO A 464 1.76 25.49 50.15
CA PRO A 464 0.63 25.18 49.29
C PRO A 464 -0.34 26.35 49.35
N PRO A 465 -0.87 26.83 48.20
CA PRO A 465 -1.88 27.88 48.22
C PRO A 465 -2.96 27.45 49.20
N GLU A 466 -3.25 28.31 50.18
CA GLU A 466 -4.31 28.06 51.15
C GLU A 466 -5.57 27.77 50.36
N LEU A 467 -6.04 26.52 50.43
CA LEU A 467 -7.33 26.14 49.89
C LEU A 467 -8.33 27.12 50.50
N PRO A 468 -9.08 27.89 49.68
CA PRO A 468 -10.07 28.80 50.20
C PRO A 468 -10.98 28.00 51.13
N GLU A 469 -11.21 28.54 52.34
CA GLU A 469 -12.12 27.95 53.31
C GLU A 469 -13.39 27.55 52.56
N LEU A 470 -13.71 26.26 52.58
CA LEU A 470 -14.95 25.80 51.96
C LEU A 470 -16.08 26.60 52.62
N PRO A 471 -16.86 27.37 51.85
CA PRO A 471 -18.00 28.09 52.43
C PRO A 471 -18.88 27.07 53.13
N ASP A 472 -19.33 27.40 54.34
CA ASP A 472 -20.23 26.57 55.14
C ASP A 472 -21.35 26.04 54.25
N LEU A 473 -21.29 24.73 53.98
CA LEU A 473 -22.29 24.07 53.18
C LEU A 473 -23.65 24.32 53.85
N PRO A 474 -24.61 24.98 53.16
CA PRO A 474 -25.92 25.21 53.74
C PRO A 474 -26.51 23.86 54.14
N LYS A 475 -26.94 23.75 55.40
CA LYS A 475 -27.58 22.54 55.94
C LYS A 475 -28.68 22.12 54.97
N LEU A 476 -28.45 21.00 54.26
CA LEU A 476 -29.40 20.46 53.32
C LEU A 476 -30.75 20.28 54.03
N PRO A 477 -31.84 20.87 53.51
CA PRO A 477 -33.16 20.63 54.08
C PRO A 477 -33.46 19.13 54.01
N LYS A 478 -33.97 18.57 55.11
CA LYS A 478 -34.42 17.18 55.16
C LYS A 478 -35.46 16.96 54.05
N LEU A 479 -35.02 16.33 52.97
CA LEU A 479 -35.86 15.91 51.85
C LEU A 479 -36.74 14.75 52.30
N THR A 480 -37.91 15.09 52.86
CA THR A 480 -39.01 14.13 53.06
C THR A 480 -39.68 13.91 51.71
N VAL A 481 -39.05 13.11 50.83
CA VAL A 481 -39.65 12.72 49.56
C VAL A 481 -40.66 11.61 49.85
N LYS A 482 -41.96 11.95 49.89
CA LYS A 482 -43.03 10.97 49.70
C LYS A 482 -42.99 10.53 48.23
N LEU A 483 -42.38 9.37 47.96
CA LEU A 483 -42.43 8.76 46.64
C LEU A 483 -43.89 8.47 46.26
N PRO A 484 -44.42 9.03 45.16
CA PRO A 484 -45.70 8.59 44.62
C PRO A 484 -45.55 7.15 44.12
N LYS A 485 -46.52 6.30 44.48
CA LYS A 485 -46.61 4.91 44.00
C LYS A 485 -46.76 4.92 42.48
N LEU A 486 -45.66 4.68 41.77
CA LEU A 486 -45.65 4.40 40.34
C LEU A 486 -46.33 3.04 40.10
N LYS A 487 -47.53 3.06 39.52
CA LYS A 487 -48.14 1.87 38.92
C LYS A 487 -47.35 1.55 37.65
N LEU A 488 -46.57 0.48 37.70
CA LEU A 488 -45.94 -0.11 36.52
C LEU A 488 -47.05 -0.69 35.62
N PRO A 489 -47.09 -0.35 34.32
CA PRO A 489 -47.93 -1.06 33.36
C PRO A 489 -47.41 -2.49 33.20
N SER A 490 -48.30 -3.46 33.39
CA SER A 490 -48.05 -4.86 33.09
C SER A 490 -47.78 -5.01 31.59
N LEU A 491 -46.54 -5.35 31.23
CA LEU A 491 -46.18 -5.76 29.88
C LEU A 491 -46.75 -7.17 29.65
N ASP A 492 -47.81 -7.23 28.85
CA ASP A 492 -48.39 -8.46 28.33
C ASP A 492 -47.48 -9.00 27.21
N LEU A 493 -46.63 -9.96 27.55
CA LEU A 493 -45.80 -10.69 26.59
C LEU A 493 -46.66 -11.79 25.96
N GLY A 494 -47.42 -11.42 24.94
CA GLY A 494 -48.15 -12.33 24.08
C GLY A 494 -47.22 -13.34 23.41
N GLY A 495 -47.08 -14.51 24.04
CA GLY A 495 -46.46 -15.69 23.45
C GLY A 495 -47.38 -16.28 22.38
N LYS A 496 -46.97 -16.15 21.12
CA LYS A 496 -47.40 -17.05 20.05
C LYS A 496 -46.20 -17.90 19.66
N ASP A 497 -46.27 -19.17 20.04
CA ASP A 497 -45.32 -20.21 19.65
C ASP A 497 -45.28 -20.37 18.12
N PRO A 498 -44.09 -20.36 17.50
CA PRO A 498 -43.95 -20.86 16.14
C PRO A 498 -43.81 -22.38 16.13
N GLU A 499 -44.77 -22.97 15.44
CA GLU A 499 -44.91 -24.36 14.99
C GLU A 499 -43.61 -24.96 14.39
N PRO A 500 -43.19 -26.17 14.78
CA PRO A 500 -41.99 -26.80 14.24
C PRO A 500 -42.24 -27.47 12.89
N ALA A 501 -41.60 -26.95 11.85
CA ALA A 501 -41.54 -27.60 10.54
C ALA A 501 -40.67 -28.88 10.60
N LYS A 502 -41.33 -30.03 10.49
CA LYS A 502 -40.72 -31.31 10.12
C LYS A 502 -40.04 -31.19 8.76
N LYS A 503 -38.74 -31.47 8.68
CA LYS A 503 -38.13 -31.95 7.44
C LYS A 503 -37.21 -33.12 7.72
N GLU A 504 -37.61 -34.22 7.12
CA GLU A 504 -37.06 -35.56 7.09
C GLU A 504 -35.81 -35.58 6.19
N LEU A 505 -34.69 -36.08 6.70
CA LEU A 505 -33.58 -36.54 5.88
C LEU A 505 -32.97 -37.80 6.50
N ALA A 506 -33.07 -38.87 5.73
CA ALA A 506 -32.53 -40.20 5.98
C ALA A 506 -30.99 -40.23 5.83
N PRO A 507 -30.31 -41.27 6.33
CA PRO A 507 -28.86 -41.29 6.50
C PRO A 507 -28.14 -41.87 5.26
N SER A 508 -26.94 -41.36 4.98
CA SER A 508 -25.95 -42.11 4.20
C SER A 508 -24.68 -42.27 5.02
N SER A 509 -24.38 -43.54 5.28
CA SER A 509 -23.13 -44.05 5.82
C SER A 509 -22.14 -44.24 4.69
N SER A 510 -20.87 -43.89 4.91
CA SER A 510 -19.73 -44.74 4.53
C SER A 510 -18.44 -44.20 5.14
N SER A 511 -17.82 -45.11 5.87
CA SER A 511 -16.46 -45.14 6.41
C SER A 511 -15.38 -45.17 5.34
N VAL A 512 -14.13 -44.90 5.77
CA VAL A 512 -12.82 -45.53 5.41
C VAL A 512 -11.76 -44.42 5.39
N SER A 513 -10.94 -44.22 6.44
CA SER A 513 -9.78 -45.02 6.87
C SER A 513 -8.63 -45.06 5.85
N SER A 514 -7.58 -44.27 6.09
CA SER A 514 -6.17 -44.73 6.08
C SER A 514 -5.18 -43.56 6.23
N ALA A 515 -4.39 -43.60 7.30
CA ALA A 515 -3.08 -42.97 7.38
C ALA A 515 -2.02 -43.80 6.62
N PRO A 516 -0.88 -43.22 6.24
CA PRO A 516 0.39 -43.62 6.88
C PRO A 516 1.33 -42.41 7.13
N ALA A 517 1.98 -42.31 8.29
CA ALA A 517 3.25 -42.95 8.68
C ALA A 517 4.49 -42.39 7.94
N THR A 518 5.29 -41.67 8.73
CA THR A 518 6.71 -41.32 8.63
C THR A 518 7.62 -42.39 8.02
N ALA A 519 8.61 -41.97 7.22
CA ALA A 519 10.04 -42.29 7.41
C ALA A 519 10.94 -41.51 6.41
N SER A 520 11.95 -40.82 6.96
CA SER A 520 13.24 -40.51 6.30
C SER A 520 14.17 -41.73 6.41
N PRO A 521 15.24 -41.82 5.61
CA PRO A 521 16.45 -41.03 5.81
C PRO A 521 16.71 -39.96 4.74
#